data_AF-A0A6F8LF82-F1
#
_entry.id   AF-A0A6F8LF82-F1
#
_cell.length_a   1.000
_cell.length_b   1.000
_cell.length_c   1.000
_cell.angle_alpha   90.00
_cell.angle_beta   90.00
_cell.angle_gamma   90.00
#
_symmetry.space_group_name_H-M   'P 1'
#
loop_
_entity.id
_entity.type
_entity.pdbx_description
1 polymer ?
#
loop_
_entity_poly.entity_id
_entity_poly.type
_entity_poly.pdbx_seq_one_letter_code
_entity_poly.pdbx_strand_id
1 'polypeptide(L)'
;VTVYFPYDHIYPEQYSYMVELKRALDAKGHCLLEMPTGTGKTIALLSLITSYTISKPQGAIKLIYCTRTVHEMEKTLAELKLLHNYQVKHLGPAAKILAIGLSSRKNLCVNPNVLEANNRDSVDAACRKRTASWVRALAVENPNVETCEFFENYERAASGAV
;
A
#
# COMPACT_ATOMS: atom_id res chain seq x y z
N VAL A 1 -7.36 24.19 0.37
CA VAL A 1 -7.22 22.97 -0.45
C VAL A 1 -8.62 22.50 -0.80
N THR A 2 -8.91 22.37 -2.08
CA THR A 2 -10.14 21.72 -2.55
C THR A 2 -10.03 20.24 -2.26
N VAL A 3 -10.99 19.66 -1.54
CA VAL A 3 -11.02 18.24 -1.19
C VAL A 3 -11.97 17.51 -2.15
N TYR A 4 -11.44 16.54 -2.88
CA TYR A 4 -12.24 15.66 -3.74
C TYR A 4 -12.78 14.52 -2.88
N PHE A 5 -14.10 14.47 -2.71
CA PHE A 5 -14.79 13.48 -1.87
C PHE A 5 -15.74 12.64 -2.73
N PRO A 6 -15.71 11.30 -2.67
CA PRO A 6 -16.39 10.46 -3.66
C PRO A 6 -17.88 10.20 -3.36
N TYR A 7 -18.48 10.98 -2.46
CA TYR A 7 -19.89 10.91 -2.09
C TYR A 7 -20.53 12.30 -2.18
N ASP A 8 -21.84 12.33 -2.38
CA ASP A 8 -22.58 13.59 -2.58
C ASP A 8 -22.64 14.48 -1.34
N HIS A 9 -22.51 13.89 -0.15
CA HIS A 9 -22.63 14.58 1.13
C HIS A 9 -21.47 14.22 2.07
N ILE A 10 -21.02 15.25 2.81
CA ILE A 10 -20.01 15.14 3.86
C ILE A 10 -20.71 15.42 5.19
N TYR A 11 -20.49 14.57 6.18
CA TYR A 11 -21.03 14.78 7.52
C TYR A 11 -20.28 15.90 8.26
N PRO A 12 -20.93 16.67 9.15
CA PRO A 12 -20.29 17.72 9.93
C PRO A 12 -19.05 17.25 10.71
N GLU A 13 -19.09 16.03 11.24
CA GLU A 13 -17.99 15.40 11.98
C GLU A 13 -16.81 15.08 11.06
N GLN A 14 -17.07 14.59 9.84
CA GLN A 14 -16.04 14.34 8.83
C GLN A 14 -15.37 15.66 8.40
N TYR A 15 -16.15 16.71 8.21
CA TYR A 15 -15.61 18.03 7.89
C TYR A 15 -14.71 18.54 9.02
N SER A 16 -15.18 18.46 10.26
CA SER A 16 -14.41 18.88 11.44
C SER A 16 -13.10 18.09 11.57
N TYR A 17 -13.17 16.77 11.37
CA TYR A 17 -12.00 15.89 11.34
C TYR A 17 -10.98 16.32 10.27
N MET A 18 -11.44 16.62 9.05
CA MET A 18 -10.56 17.06 7.97
C MET A 18 -9.92 18.41 8.26
N VAL A 19 -10.63 19.34 8.91
CA VAL A 19 -10.08 20.64 9.30
C VAL A 19 -8.93 20.47 10.31
N GLU A 20 -9.13 19.68 11.36
CA GLU A 20 -8.08 19.45 12.37
C GLU A 20 -6.89 18.66 11.79
N LEU A 21 -7.15 17.65 10.95
CA LEU A 21 -6.09 16.91 10.26
C LEU A 21 -5.28 17.83 9.34
N LYS A 22 -5.93 18.74 8.61
CA LYS A 22 -5.25 19.72 7.76
C LYS A 22 -4.35 20.65 8.58
N ARG A 23 -4.82 21.13 9.73
CA ARG A 23 -4.01 21.98 10.63
C ARG A 23 -2.73 21.25 11.07
N ALA A 24 -2.83 19.98 11.44
CA ALA A 24 -1.68 19.16 11.81
C ALA A 24 -0.70 18.97 10.64
N LEU A 25 -1.21 18.72 9.43
CA LEU A 25 -0.39 18.59 8.22
C LEU A 25 0.34 19.89 7.86
N ASP A 26 -0.34 21.04 7.92
CA ASP A 26 0.27 22.34 7.63
C ASP A 26 1.32 22.71 8.70
N ALA A 27 1.07 22.38 9.97
CA ALA A 27 2.02 22.59 11.07
C ALA A 27 3.22 21.62 11.06
N LYS A 28 3.19 20.57 10.23
CA LYS A 28 4.18 19.49 10.19
C LYS A 28 4.38 18.81 11.56
N GLY A 29 3.30 18.68 12.32
CA GLY A 29 3.30 18.11 13.67
C GLY A 29 2.51 16.81 13.78
N HIS A 30 2.48 16.26 14.99
CA HIS A 30 1.65 15.11 15.32
C HIS A 30 0.25 15.56 15.78
N CYS A 31 -0.76 14.74 15.51
CA CYS A 31 -2.10 14.94 16.04
C CYS A 31 -2.70 13.62 16.50
N LEU A 32 -3.49 13.67 17.58
CA LEU A 32 -4.34 12.59 18.02
C LEU A 32 -5.79 12.97 17.69
N LEU A 33 -6.42 12.21 16.80
CA LEU A 33 -7.78 12.49 16.34
C LEU A 33 -8.68 11.30 16.67
N GLU A 34 -9.73 11.56 17.44
CA GLU A 34 -10.78 10.59 17.72
C GLU A 34 -11.95 10.81 16.77
N MET A 35 -12.43 9.73 16.16
CA MET A 35 -13.68 9.76 15.40
C MET A 35 -14.42 8.43 15.60
N PRO A 36 -15.74 8.46 15.91
CA PRO A 36 -16.51 7.26 16.20
C PRO A 36 -16.56 6.30 15.00
N THR A 37 -16.73 5.02 15.28
CA THR A 37 -16.85 3.99 14.24
C THR A 37 -18.07 4.21 13.34
N GLY A 38 -17.99 3.79 12.08
CA GLY A 38 -19.10 3.89 11.12
C GLY A 38 -19.29 5.27 10.46
N THR A 39 -18.51 6.28 10.83
CA THR A 39 -18.66 7.66 10.31
C THR A 39 -17.78 7.99 9.09
N GLY A 40 -17.16 6.99 8.45
CA GLY A 40 -16.35 7.20 7.24
C GLY A 40 -14.97 7.84 7.49
N LYS A 41 -14.29 7.46 8.59
CA LYS A 41 -12.94 7.93 8.92
C LYS A 41 -11.92 7.73 7.81
N THR A 42 -11.90 6.52 7.27
CA THR A 42 -10.93 6.13 6.25
C THR A 42 -11.08 7.02 5.03
N ILE A 43 -12.29 7.13 4.45
CA ILE A 43 -12.51 7.98 3.29
C ILE A 43 -12.26 9.47 3.55
N ALA A 44 -12.64 10.02 4.71
CA ALA A 44 -12.38 11.41 5.05
C ALA A 44 -10.87 11.72 5.12
N LEU A 45 -10.11 10.84 5.78
CA LEU A 45 -8.65 10.95 5.85
C LEU A 45 -8.01 10.84 4.46
N LEU A 46 -8.36 9.81 3.69
CA LEU A 46 -7.79 9.59 2.36
C LEU A 46 -8.11 10.75 1.41
N SER A 47 -9.34 11.25 1.41
CA SER A 47 -9.79 12.36 0.56
C SER A 47 -9.00 13.62 0.83
N LEU A 48 -8.77 13.97 2.10
CA LEU A 48 -7.99 15.14 2.46
C LEU A 48 -6.52 14.97 2.07
N ILE A 49 -5.87 13.86 2.45
CA ILE A 49 -4.42 13.69 2.25
C ILE A 49 -4.08 13.63 0.75
N THR A 50 -4.84 12.87 -0.04
CA THR A 50 -4.61 12.78 -1.49
C THR A 50 -4.83 14.13 -2.17
N SER A 51 -5.92 14.85 -1.83
CA SER A 51 -6.18 16.19 -2.37
C SER A 51 -5.12 17.21 -1.94
N TYR A 52 -4.62 17.10 -0.71
CA TYR A 52 -3.53 17.93 -0.20
C TYR A 52 -2.24 17.69 -0.99
N THR A 53 -1.86 16.43 -1.23
CA THR A 53 -0.70 16.07 -2.07
C THR A 53 -0.83 16.58 -3.50
N ILE A 54 -2.02 16.44 -4.12
CA ILE A 54 -2.29 16.97 -5.46
C ILE A 54 -2.13 18.50 -5.50
N SER A 55 -2.58 19.20 -4.45
CA SER A 55 -2.48 20.67 -4.37
C SER A 55 -1.07 21.21 -4.13
N LYS A 56 -0.12 20.37 -3.70
CA LYS A 56 1.26 20.77 -3.36
C LYS A 56 2.30 19.82 -4.03
N PRO A 57 2.44 19.84 -5.36
CA PRO A 57 3.30 18.89 -6.08
C PRO A 57 4.80 19.00 -5.72
N GLN A 58 5.28 20.19 -5.36
CA GLN A 58 6.68 20.42 -4.98
C GLN A 58 7.03 19.92 -3.56
N GLY A 59 6.04 19.49 -2.77
CA GLY A 59 6.20 18.98 -1.41
C GLY A 59 5.35 17.73 -1.16
N ALA A 60 5.23 16.88 -2.20
CA ALA A 60 4.35 15.73 -2.20
C ALA A 60 4.61 14.81 -1.00
N ILE A 61 3.60 14.64 -0.15
CA ILE A 61 3.67 13.76 1.02
C ILE A 61 3.42 12.33 0.57
N LYS A 62 4.30 11.42 1.00
CA LYS A 62 4.04 9.98 0.92
C LYS A 62 3.19 9.55 2.12
N LEU A 63 1.99 9.03 1.87
CA LEU A 63 1.14 8.49 2.91
C LEU A 63 1.57 7.06 3.25
N ILE A 64 1.90 6.83 4.52
CA ILE A 64 2.04 5.49 5.10
C ILE A 64 0.82 5.25 5.98
N TYR A 65 -0.05 4.33 5.57
CA TYR A 65 -1.28 4.00 6.28
C TYR A 65 -1.15 2.63 6.93
N CYS A 66 -1.12 2.59 8.27
CA CYS A 66 -0.95 1.36 9.03
C CYS A 66 -2.29 0.85 9.54
N THR A 67 -2.65 -0.37 9.17
CA THR A 67 -3.82 -1.09 9.70
C THR A 67 -3.38 -2.21 10.65
N ARG A 68 -4.31 -2.73 11.46
CA ARG A 68 -4.02 -3.85 12.37
C ARG A 68 -4.12 -5.19 11.66
N THR A 69 -5.02 -5.29 10.68
CA THR A 69 -5.31 -6.55 9.96
C THR A 69 -5.22 -6.38 8.45
N VAL A 70 -5.11 -7.52 7.76
CA VAL A 70 -5.11 -7.58 6.28
C VAL A 70 -6.46 -7.17 5.72
N HIS A 71 -7.57 -7.58 6.35
CA HIS A 71 -8.93 -7.19 5.93
C HIS A 71 -9.14 -5.66 5.98
N GLU A 72 -8.61 -5.00 7.00
CA GLU A 72 -8.64 -3.53 7.08
C GLU A 72 -7.80 -2.88 5.97
N MET A 73 -6.66 -3.46 5.61
CA MET A 73 -5.83 -2.98 4.49
C MET A 73 -6.60 -3.10 3.17
N GLU A 74 -7.21 -4.26 2.91
CA GLU A 74 -8.01 -4.50 1.70
C GLU A 74 -9.18 -3.53 1.58
N LYS A 75 -9.93 -3.31 2.67
CA LYS A 75 -11.00 -2.30 2.73
C LYS A 75 -10.49 -0.90 2.44
N THR A 76 -9.35 -0.53 3.02
CA THR A 76 -8.73 0.79 2.80
C THR A 76 -8.35 0.98 1.33
N LEU A 77 -7.78 -0.05 0.69
CA LEU A 77 -7.43 0.00 -0.75
C LEU A 77 -8.68 0.05 -1.64
N ALA A 78 -9.76 -0.63 -1.27
CA ALA A 78 -11.04 -0.55 -1.99
C ALA A 78 -11.64 0.87 -1.92
N GLU A 79 -11.65 1.49 -0.73
CA GLU A 79 -12.08 2.89 -0.56
C GLU A 79 -11.17 3.86 -1.35
N LEU A 80 -9.85 3.64 -1.31
CA LEU A 80 -8.90 4.45 -2.08
C LEU A 80 -9.13 4.30 -3.59
N LYS A 81 -9.47 3.11 -4.08
CA LYS A 81 -9.80 2.89 -5.49
C LYS A 81 -11.05 3.67 -5.91
N LEU A 82 -12.08 3.68 -5.06
CA LEU A 82 -13.28 4.48 -5.29
C LEU A 82 -12.94 5.98 -5.37
N LEU A 83 -12.17 6.48 -4.39
CA LEU A 83 -11.69 7.85 -4.36
C LEU A 83 -10.85 8.21 -5.59
N HIS A 84 -9.92 7.34 -5.96
CA HIS A 84 -9.01 7.56 -7.09
C HIS A 84 -9.79 7.66 -8.40
N ASN A 85 -10.77 6.79 -8.63
CA ASN A 85 -11.65 6.87 -9.81
C ASN A 85 -12.41 8.19 -9.85
N TYR A 86 -12.92 8.65 -8.70
CA TYR A 86 -13.56 9.96 -8.59
C TYR A 86 -12.57 11.09 -8.93
N GLN A 87 -11.36 11.08 -8.37
CA GLN A 87 -10.34 12.09 -8.65
C GLN A 87 -9.91 12.11 -10.11
N VAL A 88 -9.67 10.94 -10.72
CA VAL A 88 -9.31 10.84 -12.16
C VAL A 88 -10.43 11.38 -13.05
N LYS A 89 -11.71 11.14 -12.71
CA LYS A 89 -12.84 11.70 -13.45
C LYS A 89 -12.85 13.24 -13.45
N HIS A 90 -12.40 13.88 -12.37
CA HIS A 90 -12.46 15.35 -12.22
C HIS A 90 -11.14 16.06 -12.57
N LEU A 91 -10.00 15.40 -12.39
CA LEU A 91 -8.66 15.98 -12.55
C LEU A 91 -7.84 15.37 -13.70
N GLY A 92 -8.32 14.26 -14.28
CA GLY A 92 -7.61 13.55 -15.32
C GLY A 92 -6.26 13.00 -14.84
N PRO A 93 -5.20 13.07 -15.68
CA PRO A 93 -3.88 12.51 -15.37
C PRO A 93 -3.22 13.10 -14.11
N ALA A 94 -3.60 14.31 -13.69
CA ALA A 94 -3.04 14.97 -12.51
C ALA A 94 -3.39 14.23 -11.20
N ALA A 95 -4.41 13.38 -11.20
CA ALA A 95 -4.80 12.55 -10.06
C ALA A 95 -4.13 11.17 -10.02
N LYS A 96 -3.22 10.87 -10.96
CA LYS A 96 -2.55 9.56 -11.01
C LYS A 96 -1.74 9.32 -9.74
N ILE A 97 -2.09 8.25 -9.02
CA ILE A 97 -1.41 7.81 -7.81
C ILE A 97 -1.06 6.33 -7.92
N LEU A 98 0.08 5.95 -7.30
CA LEU A 98 0.43 4.56 -7.07
C LEU A 98 0.15 4.24 -5.60
N ALA A 99 -0.73 3.27 -5.36
CA ALA A 99 -1.02 2.76 -4.04
C ALA A 99 -0.65 1.28 -3.97
N ILE A 100 -0.01 0.87 -2.88
CA ILE A 100 0.47 -0.50 -2.69
C ILE A 100 -0.05 -1.02 -1.35
N GLY A 101 -0.69 -2.19 -1.37
CA GLY A 101 -0.96 -2.99 -0.18
C GLY A 101 0.22 -3.89 0.13
N LEU A 102 0.80 -3.77 1.32
CA LEU A 102 1.88 -4.63 1.76
C LEU A 102 1.38 -5.56 2.87
N SER A 103 1.62 -6.86 2.67
CA SER A 103 1.28 -7.91 3.61
C SER A 103 2.43 -8.91 3.75
N SER A 104 2.21 -9.99 4.51
CA SER A 104 3.21 -11.04 4.68
C SER A 104 3.42 -11.84 3.39
N ARG A 105 4.53 -12.59 3.33
CA ARG A 105 4.81 -13.49 2.20
C ARG A 105 3.71 -14.53 2.00
N LYS A 106 3.01 -14.94 3.06
CA LYS A 106 1.88 -15.88 2.95
C LYS A 106 0.78 -15.36 2.02
N ASN A 107 0.56 -14.05 1.99
CA ASN A 107 -0.51 -13.44 1.20
C ASN A 107 -0.04 -12.95 -0.18
N LEU A 108 1.28 -12.86 -0.40
CA LEU A 108 1.88 -12.29 -1.61
C LEU A 108 2.82 -13.24 -2.35
N CYS A 109 3.03 -14.47 -1.85
CA CYS A 109 3.82 -15.47 -2.53
C CYS A 109 3.05 -16.01 -3.74
N VAL A 110 3.73 -16.15 -4.87
CA VAL A 110 3.18 -16.69 -6.11
C VAL A 110 3.75 -18.06 -6.45
N ASN A 111 4.71 -18.55 -5.67
CA ASN A 111 5.36 -19.84 -5.92
C ASN A 111 4.50 -20.96 -5.31
N PRO A 112 3.88 -21.83 -6.14
CA PRO A 112 2.98 -22.88 -5.65
C PRO A 112 3.72 -23.88 -4.75
N ASN A 113 4.98 -24.21 -5.04
CA ASN A 113 5.78 -25.12 -4.21
C ASN A 113 6.05 -24.57 -2.79
N VAL A 114 5.98 -23.24 -2.62
CA VAL A 114 6.12 -22.57 -1.31
C VAL A 114 4.77 -22.42 -0.62
N LEU A 115 3.70 -22.16 -1.37
CA LEU A 115 2.33 -22.01 -0.85
C LEU A 115 1.72 -23.35 -0.41
N GLU A 116 1.89 -24.38 -1.24
CA GLU A 116 1.34 -25.73 -1.06
C GLU A 116 2.20 -26.60 -0.15
N ALA A 117 3.37 -26.09 0.29
CA ALA A 117 4.19 -26.76 1.28
C ALA A 117 3.40 -26.87 2.60
N ASN A 118 2.61 -27.94 2.70
CA ASN A 118 1.88 -28.39 3.89
C ASN A 118 2.84 -28.87 5.00
N ASN A 119 4.15 -28.79 4.76
CA ASN A 119 5.17 -29.22 5.69
C ASN A 119 5.39 -28.18 6.79
N ARG A 120 5.90 -28.66 7.93
CA ARG A 120 6.17 -27.96 9.21
C ARG A 120 6.84 -26.57 9.14
N ASP A 121 7.34 -26.16 7.99
CA ASP A 121 8.06 -24.90 7.79
C ASP A 121 7.12 -23.76 7.37
N SER A 122 7.30 -22.57 7.93
CA SER A 122 6.54 -21.39 7.49
C SER A 122 6.88 -21.01 6.04
N VAL A 123 5.95 -20.33 5.36
CA VAL A 123 6.17 -19.73 4.02
C VAL A 123 7.46 -18.92 3.98
N ASP A 124 7.81 -18.24 5.08
CA ASP A 124 9.03 -17.45 5.18
C ASP A 124 10.30 -18.31 5.12
N ALA A 125 10.31 -19.45 5.80
CA ALA A 125 11.43 -20.40 5.79
C ALA A 125 11.56 -21.08 4.42
N ALA A 126 10.44 -21.53 3.84
CA ALA A 126 10.43 -22.15 2.52
C ALA A 126 10.86 -21.19 1.39
N CYS A 127 10.48 -19.91 1.49
CA CYS A 127 10.97 -18.85 0.61
C CYS A 127 12.47 -18.63 0.80
N ARG A 128 12.94 -18.48 2.05
CA ARG A 128 14.37 -18.27 2.37
C ARG A 128 15.25 -19.41 1.85
N LYS A 129 14.79 -20.65 1.91
CA LYS A 129 15.50 -21.84 1.38
C LYS A 129 15.73 -21.79 -0.14
N ARG A 130 15.04 -20.91 -0.87
CA ARG A 130 15.13 -20.77 -2.34
C ARG A 130 15.69 -19.42 -2.80
N THR A 131 15.66 -18.39 -1.95
CA THR A 131 16.04 -17.01 -2.33
C THR A 131 17.26 -16.47 -1.58
N ALA A 132 17.74 -17.16 -0.54
CA ALA A 132 18.89 -16.69 0.21
C ALA A 132 20.14 -16.61 -0.68
N SER A 133 20.98 -15.59 -0.45
CA SER A 133 22.16 -15.32 -1.28
C SER A 133 23.10 -16.51 -1.42
N TRP A 134 23.33 -17.27 -0.33
CA TRP A 134 24.18 -18.47 -0.36
C TRP A 134 23.54 -19.64 -1.11
N VAL A 135 22.21 -19.76 -1.11
CA VAL A 135 21.51 -20.79 -1.90
C VAL A 135 21.67 -20.47 -3.39
N ARG A 136 21.49 -19.20 -3.76
CA ARG A 136 21.64 -18.74 -5.13
C ARG A 136 23.07 -18.92 -5.64
N ALA A 137 24.08 -18.58 -4.83
CA ALA A 137 25.47 -18.81 -5.17
C ALA A 137 25.79 -20.30 -5.39
N LEU A 138 25.27 -21.18 -4.52
CA LEU A 138 25.44 -22.63 -4.66
C LEU A 138 24.75 -23.18 -5.91
N ALA A 139 23.60 -22.62 -6.30
CA ALA A 139 22.88 -23.03 -7.51
C ALA A 139 23.62 -22.70 -8.82
N VAL A 140 24.54 -21.72 -8.80
CA VAL A 140 25.43 -21.43 -9.94
C VAL A 140 26.44 -22.57 -10.14
N GLU A 141 26.95 -23.14 -9.05
CA GLU A 141 27.91 -24.24 -9.08
C GLU A 141 27.25 -25.61 -9.24
N ASN A 142 26.03 -25.77 -8.73
CA ASN A 142 25.29 -27.02 -8.71
C ASN A 142 23.82 -26.84 -9.18
N PRO A 143 23.49 -27.24 -10.42
CA PRO A 143 22.14 -27.13 -10.97
C PRO A 143 21.05 -27.91 -10.24
N ASN A 144 21.42 -28.82 -9.33
CA ASN A 144 20.45 -29.58 -8.53
C ASN A 144 19.85 -28.78 -7.36
N VAL A 145 20.38 -27.59 -7.04
CA VAL A 145 19.85 -26.74 -5.97
C VAL A 145 18.63 -25.96 -6.46
N GLU A 146 17.49 -26.19 -5.82
CA GLU A 146 16.24 -25.51 -6.18
C GLU A 146 16.27 -24.02 -5.77
N THR A 147 16.03 -23.13 -6.73
CA THR A 147 15.86 -21.69 -6.52
C THR A 147 14.43 -21.25 -6.83
N CYS A 148 14.08 -20.01 -6.48
CA CYS A 148 12.76 -19.47 -6.79
C CYS A 148 12.79 -18.76 -8.15
N GLU A 149 12.21 -19.37 -9.18
CA GLU A 149 12.16 -18.80 -10.54
C GLU A 149 11.58 -17.38 -10.59
N PHE A 150 10.54 -17.11 -9.79
CA PHE A 150 9.90 -15.78 -9.74
C PHE A 150 10.85 -14.71 -9.22
N PHE A 151 11.68 -15.06 -8.23
CA PHE A 151 12.67 -14.15 -7.66
C PHE A 151 13.83 -13.93 -8.63
N GLU A 152 14.36 -15.00 -9.24
CA GLU A 152 15.45 -14.87 -10.22
C GLU A 152 15.05 -14.07 -11.46
N ASN A 153 13.83 -14.28 -11.96
CA ASN A 153 13.31 -13.53 -13.10
C ASN A 153 13.11 -12.04 -12.74
N TYR A 154 12.64 -11.75 -11.52
CA TYR A 154 12.52 -10.38 -11.03
C TYR A 154 13.88 -9.69 -10.92
N GLU A 155 14.87 -10.35 -10.32
CA GLU A 155 16.24 -9.82 -10.17
C GLU A 155 16.92 -9.60 -11.52
N ARG A 156 16.74 -10.52 -12.47
CA ARG A 156 17.25 -10.38 -13.85
C ARG A 156 16.61 -9.19 -14.57
N ALA A 157 15.28 -9.04 -14.45
CA ALA A 157 14.57 -7.90 -15.03
C ALA A 157 14.99 -6.57 -14.41
N ALA A 158 15.19 -6.53 -13.07
CA ALA A 158 15.68 -5.35 -12.38
C ALA A 158 17.10 -4.96 -12.83
N SER A 159 17.97 -5.96 -13.04
CA SER A 159 19.35 -5.74 -13.48
C SER A 159 19.44 -5.26 -14.93
N GLY A 160 18.48 -5.63 -15.79
CA GLY A 160 18.38 -5.17 -17.18
C GLY A 160 17.62 -3.85 -17.37
N ALA A 161 17.00 -3.31 -16.32
CA ALA A 161 16.26 -2.05 -16.35
C ALA A 161 17.13 -0.83 -15.94
N VAL A 162 18.41 -1.07 -15.64
CA VAL A 162 19.42 -0.04 -15.31
C VAL A 162 20.22 0.32 -16.56
#